data_AF-A0A6A7LQK2-F1
#
_entry.id   AF-A0A6A7LQK2-F1
#
_cell.length_a   1.000
_cell.length_b   1.000
_cell.length_c   1.000
_cell.angle_alpha   90.00
_cell.angle_beta   90.00
_cell.angle_gamma   90.00
#
_symmetry.space_group_name_H-M   'P 1'
#
loop_
_entity.id
_entity.type
_entity.pdbx_description
1 polymer ?
#
loop_
_entity_poly.entity_id
_entity_poly.type
_entity_poly.pdbx_seq_one_letter_code
_entity_poly.pdbx_strand_id
1 'polypeptide(L)' 'MNEPEEDVYSVFVPALPGCFSQGRTFEEARENAKEAIAGQLGSVRR' A
#
# COMPACT_ATOMS: atom_id res chain seq x y z
N MET A 1 -18.43 17.90 11.99
CA MET A 1 -17.79 16.69 12.52
C MET A 1 -16.55 16.48 11.69
N ASN A 2 -15.39 16.96 12.15
CA ASN A 2 -14.14 16.73 11.45
C ASN A 2 -13.55 15.47 12.08
N GLU A 3 -13.64 14.34 11.39
CA GLU A 3 -12.87 13.15 11.76
C GLU A 3 -11.39 13.58 11.70
N PRO A 4 -10.58 13.36 12.75
CA PRO A 4 -9.16 13.67 12.66
C PRO A 4 -8.62 12.88 11.48
N GLU A 5 -7.90 13.55 10.56
CA GLU A 5 -7.15 12.86 9.52
C GLU A 5 -6.21 11.91 10.25
N GLU A 6 -6.52 10.61 10.24
CA GLU A 6 -5.68 9.63 10.92
C GLU A 6 -4.30 9.69 10.27
N ASP A 7 -3.27 9.96 11.08
CA ASP A 7 -1.87 9.92 10.64
C ASP A 7 -1.53 8.48 10.22
N VAL A 8 -1.74 8.18 8.94
CA VAL A 8 -1.43 6.89 8.34
C VAL A 8 -0.11 6.96 7.57
N TYR A 9 0.68 5.90 7.70
CA TYR A 9 1.83 5.67 6.85
C TYR A 9 1.37 5.32 5.45
N SER A 10 1.80 6.10 4.46
CA SER A 10 1.61 5.81 3.05
C SER A 10 2.90 5.26 2.45
N VAL A 11 2.80 4.14 1.74
CA VAL A 11 3.93 3.49 1.05
C VAL A 11 3.61 3.43 -0.43
N PHE A 12 4.57 3.83 -1.26
CA PHE A 12 4.49 3.72 -2.71
C PHE A 12 5.68 2.92 -3.24
N VAL A 13 5.46 2.16 -4.31
CA VAL A 13 6.49 1.30 -4.89
C VAL A 13 6.95 1.90 -6.21
N PRO A 14 8.15 2.51 -6.29
CA PRO A 14 8.62 3.17 -7.50
C PRO A 14 8.81 2.22 -8.69
N ALA A 15 9.07 0.93 -8.42
CA ALA A 15 9.18 -0.10 -9.45
C ALA A 15 7.81 -0.55 -10.01
N LEU A 16 6.70 -0.25 -9.33
CA LEU A 16 5.35 -0.61 -9.73
C LEU A 16 4.45 0.63 -9.66
N PRO A 17 4.51 1.51 -10.67
CA PRO A 17 3.68 2.71 -10.71
C PRO A 17 2.20 2.31 -10.63
N GLY A 18 1.50 2.87 -9.64
CA GLY A 18 0.10 2.51 -9.33
C GLY A 18 -0.07 1.63 -8.09
N CYS A 19 1.01 1.07 -7.53
CA CYS A 19 0.96 0.32 -6.28
C CYS A 19 1.17 1.27 -5.08
N PHE A 20 0.08 1.58 -4.40
CA PHE A 20 0.04 2.39 -3.18
C PHE A 20 -0.64 1.61 -2.06
N SER A 21 -0.08 1.68 -0.86
CA SER A 21 -0.69 1.11 0.35
C SER A 21 -0.62 2.10 1.50
N GLN A 22 -1.52 1.91 2.47
CA GLN A 22 -1.60 2.75 3.66
C GLN A 22 -1.74 1.85 4.90
N GLY A 23 -1.35 2.36 6.07
CA GLY A 23 -1.54 1.67 7.35
C GLY A 23 -1.22 2.57 8.53
N ARG A 24 -1.74 2.25 9.70
CA ARG A 24 -1.53 3.02 10.96
C ARG A 24 -0.10 2.92 11.46
N THR A 25 0.66 1.93 11.01
CA THR A 25 2.09 1.79 11.28
C THR A 25 2.85 1.53 9.98
N PHE A 26 4.15 1.82 9.99
CA PHE A 26 5.02 1.50 8.87
C PHE A 26 5.00 0.00 8.51
N GLU A 27 4.94 -0.88 9.51
CA GLU A 27 4.88 -2.33 9.30
C GLU A 27 3.57 -2.75 8.62
N GLU A 28 2.42 -2.20 9.05
CA GLU A 28 1.11 -2.45 8.45
C GLU A 28 1.09 -1.96 6.99
N ALA A 29 1.54 -0.73 6.75
CA ALA A 29 1.62 -0.17 5.40
C ALA A 29 2.55 -0.99 4.49
N ARG A 30 3.68 -1.48 5.02
CA ARG A 30 4.62 -2.34 4.30
C ARG A 30 4.03 -3.71 3.99
N GLU A 31 3.31 -4.33 4.92
CA GLU A 31 2.67 -5.63 4.71
C GLU A 31 1.57 -5.52 3.64
N ASN A 32 0.74 -4.48 3.73
CA ASN A 32 -0.25 -4.14 2.70
C ASN A 32 0.40 -3.92 1.33
N ALA A 33 1.57 -3.26 1.27
CA ALA A 33 2.33 -3.10 0.02
C ALA A 33 2.75 -4.45 -0.57
N LYS A 34 3.24 -5.38 0.26
CA LYS A 34 3.68 -6.71 -0.19
C LYS A 34 2.53 -7.51 -0.82
N GLU A 35 1.36 -7.50 -0.17
CA GLU A 35 0.16 -8.18 -0.68
C GLU A 35 -0.30 -7.57 -2.01
N ALA A 36 -0.31 -6.23 -2.11
CA ALA A 36 -0.65 -5.52 -3.35
C ALA A 36 0.33 -5.85 -4.48
N ILE A 37 1.65 -5.88 -4.20
CA ILE A 37 2.67 -6.28 -5.17
C ILE A 37 2.45 -7.73 -5.63
N ALA A 38 2.20 -8.66 -4.69
CA ALA A 38 1.98 -10.06 -5.00
C ALA A 38 0.74 -10.27 -5.89
N GLY A 39 -0.36 -9.56 -5.58
CA GLY A 39 -1.56 -9.55 -6.42
C GLY A 39 -1.31 -8.98 -7.81
N GLN A 40 -0.57 -7.87 -7.91
CA GLN A 40 -0.23 -7.24 -9.19
C GLN A 40 0.63 -8.17 -10.07
N LEU A 41 1.69 -8.76 -9.50
CA LEU A 41 2.58 -9.69 -10.21
C LEU A 41 1.87 -10.99 -10.60
N GLY A 42 0.96 -11.50 -9.77
CA GLY A 42 0.10 -12.62 -10.11
C GLY A 42 -0.89 -12.28 -11.24
N SER A 43 -1.37 -11.03 -11.30
CA SER A 43 -2.34 -10.57 -12.29
C SER A 43 -1.71 -10.15 -13.63
N VAL A 44 -0.44 -9.73 -13.67
CA VAL A 44 0.29 -9.33 -14.89
C VAL A 44 0.66 -10.53 -15.79
N ARG A 45 0.40 -11.77 -15.35
CA ARG A 45 0.64 -12.98 -16.14
C ARG A 45 -0.59 -13.44 -16.93
N ARG A 46 -1.15 -12.56 -17.76
CA ARG A 46 -2.25 -12.84 -18.71
C ARG A 46 -1.91 -12.33 -20.09
#